data_AF-A0A527YV16-F1
#
_entry.id   AF-A0A527YV16-F1
#
_cell.length_a   1.000
_cell.length_b   1.000
_cell.length_c   1.000
_cell.angle_alpha   90.00
_cell.angle_beta   90.00
_cell.angle_gamma   90.00
#
_symmetry.space_group_name_H-M   'P 1'
#
loop_
_entity.id
_entity.type
_entity.pdbx_description
1 polymer ?
#
loop_
_entity_poly.entity_id
_entity_poly.type
_entity_poly.pdbx_seq_one_letter_code
_entity_poly.pdbx_strand_id
1 'polypeptide(L)' 'FGVARYNGATLHFPATNGKPVELEWAGAHTGITFSPDGAFLVTTMQENALHGWKLADGKHMRMSGYPGKVKSLSWAP' A
#
# COMPACT_ATOMS: atom_id res chain seq x y z
N PHE A 1 -7.41 -5.11 -8.67
CA PHE A 1 -6.77 -5.75 -7.50
C PHE A 1 -5.38 -5.14 -7.30
N GLY A 2 -4.81 -5.26 -6.11
CA GLY A 2 -3.47 -4.75 -5.80
C GLY A 2 -2.48 -5.88 -5.50
N VAL A 3 -1.22 -5.67 -5.83
CA VAL A 3 -0.12 -6.59 -5.54
C VAL A 3 0.97 -5.82 -4.81
N ALA A 4 1.39 -6.29 -3.63
CA ALA A 4 2.59 -5.80 -2.97
C ALA A 4 3.83 -6.42 -3.64
N ARG A 5 4.86 -5.62 -3.87
CA ARG A 5 6.11 -6.06 -4.50
C ARG A 5 7.31 -5.38 -3.86
N TYR A 6 8.50 -5.80 -4.26
CA TYR A 6 9.68 -4.98 -4.02
C TYR A 6 9.50 -3.61 -4.68
N ASN A 7 9.89 -2.58 -3.95
CA ASN A 7 9.79 -1.17 -4.33
C ASN A 7 8.36 -0.65 -4.54
N GLY A 8 7.35 -1.26 -3.91
CA GLY A 8 6.03 -0.64 -3.79
C GLY A 8 4.86 -1.59 -3.99
N ALA A 9 3.82 -1.09 -4.64
CA ALA A 9 2.65 -1.87 -5.01
C ALA A 9 2.20 -1.55 -6.45
N THR A 10 1.50 -2.49 -7.07
CA THR A 10 0.94 -2.33 -8.41
C THR A 10 -0.57 -2.59 -8.36
N LEU A 11 -1.34 -1.71 -9.01
CA LEU A 11 -2.78 -1.85 -9.19
C LEU A 11 -3.11 -2.33 -10.60
N HIS A 12 -3.84 -3.44 -10.68
CA HIS A 12 -4.35 -4.01 -11.92
C HIS A 12 -5.87 -3.85 -12.02
N PHE A 13 -6.38 -3.59 -13.23
CA PHE A 13 -7.80 -3.34 -13.51
C PHE A 13 -8.38 -4.38 -14.46
N PRO A 14 -8.82 -5.57 -13.99
CA PRO A 14 -9.22 -6.68 -14.86
C PRO A 14 -10.39 -6.37 -15.80
N ALA A 15 -11.26 -5.43 -15.40
CA ALA A 15 -12.43 -5.05 -16.18
C ALA A 15 -12.09 -4.12 -17.36
N THR A 16 -10.84 -3.67 -17.48
CA THR A 16 -10.40 -2.77 -18.55
C THR A 16 -9.07 -3.24 -19.11
N ASN A 17 -8.74 -2.83 -20.35
CA ASN A 17 -7.40 -3.04 -20.90
C ASN A 17 -6.42 -1.92 -20.45
N GLY A 18 -6.68 -1.34 -19.28
CA GLY A 18 -5.92 -0.22 -18.73
C GLY A 18 -4.52 -0.66 -18.30
N LYS A 19 -3.55 0.24 -18.46
CA LYS A 19 -2.20 0.02 -17.92
C LYS A 19 -2.27 -0.07 -16.40
N PRO A 20 -1.47 -0.94 -15.77
CA PRO A 20 -1.35 -0.96 -14.32
C PRO A 20 -0.89 0.41 -13.78
N VAL A 21 -1.32 0.73 -12.57
CA VAL A 21 -0.82 1.91 -11.85
C VAL A 21 0.27 1.46 -10.90
N GLU A 22 1.43 2.10 -11.00
CA GLU A 22 2.58 1.85 -10.13
C GLU A 22 2.58 2.81 -8.94
N LEU A 23 2.71 2.25 -7.75
CA LEU A 23 2.82 2.98 -6.49
C LEU A 23 4.20 2.72 -5.91
N GLU A 24 5.15 3.56 -6.28
CA GLU A 24 6.57 3.39 -5.93
C GLU A 24 6.84 3.77 -4.47
N TRP A 25 7.58 2.90 -3.77
CA TRP A 25 8.21 3.23 -2.50
C TRP A 25 9.34 2.24 -2.22
N ALA A 26 10.52 2.72 -1.84
CA ALA A 26 11.68 1.84 -1.64
C ALA A 26 11.47 0.86 -0.48
N GLY A 27 11.86 -0.41 -0.70
CA GLY A 27 11.85 -1.46 0.32
C GLY A 27 11.01 -2.67 -0.06
N ALA A 28 10.91 -3.61 0.88
CA ALA A 28 10.20 -4.86 0.66
C ALA A 28 8.77 -4.78 1.21
N HIS A 29 7.79 -4.65 0.31
CA HIS A 29 6.38 -4.65 0.69
C HIS A 29 5.89 -6.10 0.77
N THR A 30 5.32 -6.46 1.92
CA THR A 30 5.01 -7.85 2.30
C THR A 30 3.52 -8.14 2.40
N GLY A 31 2.69 -7.10 2.32
CA GLY A 31 1.24 -7.19 2.41
C GLY A 31 0.61 -5.91 1.89
N ILE A 32 -0.68 -5.98 1.56
CA ILE A 32 -1.45 -4.91 0.96
C ILE A 32 -2.89 -4.94 1.49
N THR A 33 -3.46 -3.77 1.72
CA THR A 33 -4.86 -3.60 2.10
C THR A 33 -5.40 -2.31 1.48
N PHE A 34 -6.70 -2.30 1.18
CA PHE A 34 -7.43 -1.11 0.76
C PHE A 34 -8.27 -0.61 1.92
N SER A 35 -8.44 0.70 2.02
CA SER A 35 -9.47 1.26 2.90
C SER A 35 -10.87 0.84 2.42
N PRO A 36 -11.87 0.73 3.31
CA PRO A 36 -13.22 0.33 2.94
C PRO A 36 -13.88 1.24 1.89
N ASP A 37 -13.56 2.53 1.92
CA ASP A 37 -14.02 3.54 0.95
C ASP A 37 -13.22 3.56 -0.36
N GLY A 38 -12.15 2.75 -0.46
CA GLY A 38 -11.26 2.71 -1.61
C GLY A 38 -10.39 3.95 -1.83
N ALA A 39 -10.37 4.90 -0.90
CA ALA A 39 -9.58 6.13 -1.03
C ALA A 39 -8.08 5.92 -0.79
N PHE A 40 -7.72 4.88 -0.03
CA PHE A 40 -6.35 4.60 0.39
C PHE A 40 -5.93 3.16 0.11
N LEU A 41 -4.64 3.00 -0.12
CA LEU A 41 -3.95 1.72 -0.13
C LEU A 41 -2.83 1.78 0.90
N VAL A 42 -2.72 0.75 1.74
CA VAL A 42 -1.63 0.63 2.72
C VAL A 42 -0.93 -0.70 2.51
N THR A 43 0.39 -0.68 2.67
CA THR A 43 1.25 -1.86 2.59
C THR A 43 2.06 -2.02 3.87
N THR A 44 2.24 -3.26 4.30
CA THR A 44 3.17 -3.61 5.38
C THR A 44 4.55 -3.84 4.81
N MET A 45 5.60 -3.43 5.53
CA MET A 45 6.97 -3.57 5.06
C MET A 45 7.76 -4.63 5.87
N GLN A 46 8.92 -5.04 5.37
CA GLN A 46 9.85 -5.88 6.13
C GLN A 46 10.45 -5.09 7.31
N GLU A 47 10.66 -3.81 7.10
CA GLU A 47 11.04 -2.79 8.09
C GLU A 47 9.93 -2.58 9.13
N ASN A 48 10.28 -1.90 10.23
CA ASN A 48 9.31 -1.51 11.27
C ASN A 48 8.50 -0.28 10.83
N ALA A 49 7.85 -0.41 9.67
CA ALA A 49 7.10 0.65 9.02
C ALA A 49 5.96 0.09 8.16
N LEU A 50 5.01 0.97 7.84
CA LEU A 50 4.09 0.81 6.74
C LEU A 50 4.30 1.96 5.75
N HIS A 51 3.76 1.77 4.55
CA HIS A 51 3.62 2.84 3.60
C HIS A 51 2.21 2.88 3.03
N GLY A 52 1.67 4.08 2.85
CA GLY A 52 0.32 4.28 2.35
C GLY A 52 0.25 5.31 1.25
N TRP A 53 -0.75 5.18 0.39
CA TRP A 53 -1.05 6.10 -0.71
C TRP A 53 -2.50 6.51 -0.65
N LYS A 54 -2.76 7.78 -0.93
CA LYS A 54 -4.09 8.30 -1.27
C LYS A 54 -4.26 8.20 -2.78
N LEU A 55 -5.20 7.38 -3.22
CA LEU A 55 -5.30 6.97 -4.63
C LEU A 55 -5.80 8.10 -5.53
N ALA A 56 -6.54 9.06 -4.98
CA ALA A 56 -7.13 10.15 -5.76
C ALA A 56 -6.10 11.14 -6.32
N ASP A 57 -5.02 11.41 -5.57
CA ASP A 57 -4.02 12.43 -5.92
C ASP A 57 -2.58 11.91 -5.91
N GLY A 58 -2.39 10.61 -5.67
CA GLY A 58 -1.08 9.94 -5.66
C GLY A 58 -0.19 10.35 -4.49
N LYS A 59 -0.68 11.14 -3.53
CA LYS A 59 0.08 11.51 -2.34
C LYS A 59 0.31 10.27 -1.48
N HIS A 60 1.44 10.26 -0.78
CA HIS A 60 1.84 9.10 -0.01
C HIS A 60 2.28 9.47 1.41
N MET A 61 2.29 8.47 2.27
CA MET A 61 2.47 8.58 3.71
C MET A 61 3.45 7.52 4.17
N ARG A 62 4.58 7.98 4.72
CA ARG A 62 5.50 7.10 5.46
C ARG A 62 4.99 6.94 6.88
N MET A 63 4.72 5.71 7.29
CA MET A 63 4.26 5.38 8.64
C MET A 63 5.38 4.63 9.35
N SER A 64 6.32 5.37 9.94
CA SER A 64 7.50 4.83 10.64
C SER A 64 7.53 5.23 12.10
N GLY A 65 8.45 4.65 12.87
CA GLY A 65 8.61 4.90 14.31
C GLY A 65 8.07 3.76 15.18
N TYR A 66 7.65 2.65 14.58
CA TYR A 66 7.26 1.46 15.33
C TYR A 66 8.50 0.80 15.97
N PRO A 67 8.42 0.39 17.26
CA PRO A 67 9.54 -0.24 17.97
C PRO A 67 9.84 -1.66 17.47
N GLY A 68 8.94 -2.23 16.67
CA GLY A 68 9.05 -3.57 16.13
C GLY A 68 8.21 -3.74 14.87
N LYS A 69 8.25 -4.95 14.30
CA LYS A 69 7.55 -5.27 13.05
C LYS A 69 6.04 -5.18 13.27
N VAL A 70 5.35 -4.56 12.32
CA VAL A 70 3.89 -4.46 12.33
C VAL A 70 3.29 -5.86 12.10
N LYS A 71 2.43 -6.30 13.02
CA LYS A 71 1.82 -7.65 13.00
C LYS A 71 0.32 -7.64 12.76
N SER A 72 -0.34 -6.53 13.06
CA SER A 72 -1.77 -6.36 12.91
C SER A 72 -2.07 -4.96 12.42
N LEU A 73 -3.14 -4.83 11.65
CA LEU A 73 -3.68 -3.59 11.15
C LEU A 73 -5.19 -3.74 10.95
N SER A 74 -5.93 -2.65 11.07
CA SER A 74 -7.37 -2.60 10.84
C SER A 74 -7.75 -1.22 10.33
N TRP A 75 -8.78 -1.16 9.49
CA TRP A 75 -9.41 0.10 9.12
C TRP A 75 -10.56 0.41 10.06
N ALA A 76 -10.67 1.66 10.48
CA ALA A 76 -11.89 2.15 11.11
C ALA A 76 -12.98 2.39 10.04
N PRO A 77 -14.27 2.30 10.41
CA PRO A 77 -15.37 2.70 9.53
C PRO A 77 -15.30 4.16 9.08
#